data_AF-A0A250K4J1-F1
#
_entry.id   AF-A0A250K4J1-F1
#
_cell.length_a   1.000
_cell.length_b   1.000
_cell.length_c   1.000
_cell.angle_alpha   90.00
_cell.angle_beta   90.00
_cell.angle_gamma   90.00
#
_symmetry.space_group_name_H-M   'P 1'
#
loop_
_entity.id
_entity.type
_entity.pdbx_description
1 polymer ?
#
loop_
_entity_poly.entity_id
_entity_poly.type
_entity_poly.pdbx_seq_one_letter_code
_entity_poly.pdbx_strand_id
1 'polypeptide(L)'
;MKLEPLETKYLRTPGQTVKLAYEVFDAEGKPMSNAKLRWTSSAPDVAQVQEGILTVRKSGKTTIGATGGKVRAALPLELTILNSLDVRAPGSDFLEVGRVIKLRVVARNEQGSSLQDATPTFRTSDETVARVEDGQLVAVRPGKTVLSATLGHLSRYIAVQVVPADFARLGLNLTHHAFQRKGQSVQLQARAFNRSGVVLDTVPLEFFTSDPAVVSVSPEGRVTAVGSGRAVVSVVAGRRRSAAEFVVP
;
A
#
# COMPACT_ATOMS: atom_id res chain seq x y z
N MET A 1 34.67 13.73 -21.42
CA MET A 1 33.44 14.19 -20.75
C MET A 1 32.53 13.00 -20.56
N LYS A 2 31.94 12.88 -19.37
CA LYS A 2 31.06 11.79 -18.99
C LYS A 2 29.79 12.38 -18.36
N LEU A 3 28.62 11.87 -18.76
CA LEU A 3 27.34 12.16 -18.12
C LEU A 3 26.90 10.93 -17.36
N GLU A 4 26.45 11.10 -16.12
CA GLU A 4 25.95 9.99 -15.31
C GLU A 4 24.43 9.82 -15.49
N PRO A 5 23.91 8.58 -15.39
CA PRO A 5 22.47 8.33 -15.35
C PRO A 5 21.79 9.04 -14.18
N LEU A 6 20.47 9.26 -14.29
CA LEU A 6 19.68 9.79 -13.18
C LEU A 6 19.56 8.77 -12.05
N GLU A 7 19.72 9.21 -10.81
CA GLU A 7 19.51 8.37 -9.62
C GLU A 7 18.04 8.00 -9.39
N THR A 8 17.10 8.83 -9.88
CA THR A 8 15.66 8.57 -9.75
C THR A 8 15.02 8.25 -11.09
N LYS A 9 14.29 7.14 -11.13
CA LYS A 9 13.42 6.74 -12.26
C LYS A 9 12.12 7.53 -12.30
N TYR A 10 11.59 7.92 -11.14
CA TYR A 10 10.26 8.53 -11.01
C TYR A 10 10.36 9.95 -10.48
N LEU A 11 9.66 10.85 -11.17
CA LEU A 11 9.49 12.25 -10.82
C LEU A 11 8.11 12.47 -10.22
N ARG A 12 7.95 13.59 -9.52
CA ARG A 12 6.75 13.93 -8.74
C ARG A 12 5.80 14.82 -9.51
N THR A 13 6.31 15.86 -10.17
CA THR A 13 5.49 16.88 -10.81
C THR A 13 6.12 17.40 -12.12
N PRO A 14 5.30 17.90 -13.05
CA PRO A 14 5.79 18.75 -14.14
C PRO A 14 6.57 19.95 -13.59
N GLY A 15 7.62 20.34 -14.30
CA GLY A 15 8.54 21.41 -13.89
C GLY A 15 9.59 21.00 -12.87
N GLN A 16 9.59 19.75 -12.38
CA GLN A 16 10.62 19.30 -11.45
C GLN A 16 12.01 19.41 -12.09
N THR A 17 12.94 20.00 -11.33
CA THR A 17 14.33 20.13 -11.74
C THR A 17 15.19 19.02 -11.15
N VAL A 18 16.17 18.56 -11.93
CA VAL A 18 17.16 17.55 -11.53
C VAL A 18 18.53 18.03 -11.99
N LYS A 19 19.49 18.09 -11.08
CA LYS A 19 20.89 18.39 -11.44
C LYS A 19 21.52 17.14 -12.05
N LEU A 20 22.06 17.27 -13.25
CA LEU A 20 22.81 16.18 -13.89
C LEU A 20 24.20 16.09 -13.25
N ALA A 21 24.63 14.88 -12.94
CA ALA A 21 26.02 14.60 -12.57
C ALA A 21 26.84 14.39 -13.85
N TYR A 22 27.99 15.05 -13.92
CA TYR A 22 28.90 14.97 -15.07
C TYR A 22 30.33 15.34 -14.69
N GLU A 23 31.27 14.80 -15.45
CA GLU A 23 32.70 15.09 -15.32
C GLU A 23 33.27 15.53 -16.67
N VAL A 24 34.10 16.58 -16.65
CA VAL A 24 34.84 17.06 -17.81
C VAL A 24 36.32 16.94 -17.50
N PHE A 25 37.11 16.50 -18.47
CA PHE A 25 38.55 16.30 -18.33
C PHE A 25 39.28 17.10 -19.41
N ASP A 26 40.49 17.59 -19.10
CA ASP A 26 41.40 18.21 -20.08
C ASP A 26 42.10 17.15 -20.96
N ALA A 27 43.05 17.59 -21.80
CA ALA A 27 43.76 16.71 -22.73
C ALA A 27 44.67 15.70 -22.00
N GLU A 28 45.12 16.05 -20.80
CA GLU A 28 45.96 15.24 -19.92
C GLU A 28 45.13 14.30 -19.03
N GLY A 29 43.80 14.35 -19.12
CA GLY A 29 42.89 13.49 -18.36
C GLY A 29 42.59 13.97 -16.94
N LYS A 30 42.89 15.23 -16.61
CA LYS A 30 42.62 15.82 -15.30
C LYS A 30 41.23 16.46 -15.25
N PRO A 31 40.47 16.32 -14.14
CA PRO A 31 39.15 16.93 -14.00
C PRO A 31 39.16 18.47 -14.13
N MET A 32 38.14 19.00 -14.80
CA MET A 32 37.91 20.43 -15.01
C MET A 32 36.58 20.87 -14.37
N SER A 33 36.61 21.92 -13.56
CA SER A 33 35.45 22.41 -12.80
C SER A 33 34.64 23.53 -13.48
N ASN A 34 35.23 24.26 -14.44
CA ASN A 34 34.60 25.44 -15.08
C ASN A 34 34.49 25.32 -16.61
N ALA A 35 34.29 24.10 -17.11
CA ALA A 35 34.12 23.88 -18.54
C ALA A 35 32.84 24.57 -19.05
N LYS A 36 32.96 25.43 -20.07
CA LYS A 36 31.80 26.02 -20.75
C LYS A 36 31.16 24.95 -21.63
N LEU A 37 29.98 24.49 -21.23
CA LEU A 37 29.23 23.46 -21.93
C LEU A 37 28.01 24.02 -22.63
N ARG A 38 27.79 23.59 -23.88
CA ARG A 38 26.53 23.76 -24.60
C ARG A 38 25.66 22.54 -24.35
N TRP A 39 24.48 22.77 -23.80
CA TRP A 39 23.49 21.74 -23.51
C TRP A 39 22.40 21.70 -24.59
N THR A 40 21.89 20.51 -24.86
CA THR A 40 20.84 20.26 -25.85
C THR A 40 19.91 19.16 -25.36
N SER A 41 18.65 19.22 -25.78
CA SER A 41 17.66 18.15 -25.60
C SER A 41 17.08 17.79 -26.96
N SER A 42 16.97 16.51 -27.26
CA SER A 42 16.33 16.05 -28.50
C SER A 42 14.81 16.24 -28.49
N ALA A 43 14.20 16.34 -27.30
CA ALA A 43 12.77 16.59 -27.09
C ALA A 43 12.56 17.62 -25.95
N PRO A 44 12.68 18.94 -26.24
CA PRO A 44 12.56 20.00 -25.23
C PRO A 44 11.18 20.10 -24.55
N ASP A 45 10.13 19.58 -25.20
CA ASP A 45 8.79 19.49 -24.64
C ASP A 45 8.66 18.38 -23.58
N VAL A 46 9.52 17.36 -23.62
CA VAL A 46 9.68 16.32 -22.59
C VAL A 46 10.55 16.84 -21.44
N ALA A 47 11.75 17.32 -21.76
CA ALA A 47 12.62 17.96 -20.78
C ALA A 47 13.57 18.97 -21.43
N GLN A 48 13.80 20.08 -20.73
CA GLN A 48 14.77 21.10 -21.11
C GLN A 48 16.01 20.97 -20.23
N VAL A 49 17.15 21.43 -20.72
CA VAL A 49 18.40 21.44 -19.94
C VAL A 49 19.08 22.79 -20.10
N GLN A 50 19.48 23.39 -18.98
CA GLN A 50 20.25 24.62 -18.94
C GLN A 50 21.31 24.48 -17.86
N GLU A 51 22.58 24.71 -18.22
CA GLU A 51 23.70 24.66 -17.27
C GLU A 51 23.77 23.36 -16.44
N GLY A 52 23.43 22.23 -17.07
CA GLY A 52 23.39 20.92 -16.42
C GLY A 52 22.19 20.71 -15.48
N ILE A 53 21.25 21.64 -15.42
CA ILE A 53 19.98 21.51 -14.71
C ILE A 53 18.92 21.08 -15.72
N LEU A 54 18.37 19.88 -15.51
CA LEU A 54 17.28 19.31 -16.29
C LEU A 54 15.94 19.76 -15.69
N THR A 55 15.07 20.40 -16.47
CA THR A 55 13.68 20.72 -16.10
C THR A 55 12.74 19.80 -16.86
N VAL A 56 12.09 18.88 -16.14
CA VAL A 56 11.23 17.86 -16.76
C VAL A 56 9.80 18.37 -16.87
N ARG A 57 9.21 18.32 -18.06
CA ARG A 57 7.90 18.90 -18.36
C ARG A 57 6.81 17.85 -18.43
N LYS A 58 7.10 16.69 -19.03
CA LYS A 58 6.16 15.58 -19.16
C LYS A 58 6.89 14.25 -19.24
N SER A 59 6.17 13.15 -19.01
CA SER A 59 6.67 11.80 -19.23
C SER A 59 7.01 11.56 -20.70
N GLY A 60 8.10 10.86 -20.96
CA GLY A 60 8.56 10.53 -22.32
C GLY A 60 10.04 10.23 -22.40
N LYS A 61 10.51 9.98 -23.62
CA LYS A 61 11.92 9.72 -23.95
C LYS A 61 12.57 10.97 -24.52
N THR A 62 13.81 11.27 -24.10
CA THR A 62 14.63 12.34 -24.68
C THR A 62 16.10 11.97 -24.55
N THR A 63 16.97 12.56 -25.36
CA THR A 63 18.43 12.46 -25.19
C THR A 63 18.98 13.84 -24.85
N ILE A 64 19.71 13.90 -23.74
CA ILE A 64 20.40 15.12 -23.29
C ILE A 64 21.83 15.08 -23.81
N GLY A 65 22.18 16.06 -24.64
CA GLY A 65 23.52 16.23 -25.18
C GLY A 65 24.27 17.35 -24.46
N ALA A 66 25.54 17.10 -24.14
CA ALA A 66 26.49 18.10 -23.69
C ALA A 66 27.64 18.20 -24.71
N THR A 67 28.09 19.41 -25.02
CA THR A 67 29.26 19.66 -25.89
C THR A 67 30.17 20.70 -25.25
N GLY A 68 31.47 20.44 -25.21
CA GLY A 68 32.49 21.37 -24.74
C GLY A 68 33.75 21.24 -25.59
N GLY A 69 34.21 22.33 -26.21
CA GLY A 69 35.31 22.27 -27.18
C GLY A 69 35.02 21.27 -28.31
N LYS A 70 35.89 20.25 -28.45
CA LYS A 70 35.74 19.18 -29.45
C LYS A 70 35.04 17.92 -28.92
N VAL A 71 34.76 17.84 -27.62
CA VAL A 71 34.16 16.64 -27.00
C VAL A 71 32.64 16.76 -26.87
N ARG A 72 31.96 15.63 -27.02
CA ARG A 72 30.50 15.50 -26.91
C ARG A 72 30.15 14.30 -26.04
N ALA A 73 29.03 14.41 -25.32
CA ALA A 73 28.44 13.31 -24.57
C ALA A 73 26.92 13.36 -24.76
N ALA A 74 26.28 12.21 -24.73
CA ALA A 74 24.84 12.06 -24.86
C ALA A 74 24.33 11.13 -23.77
N LEU A 75 23.21 11.50 -23.16
CA LEU A 75 22.54 10.74 -22.11
C LEU A 75 21.09 10.48 -22.53
N PRO A 76 20.75 9.26 -23.00
CA PRO A 76 19.37 8.89 -23.24
C PRO A 76 18.63 8.78 -21.90
N LEU A 77 17.43 9.37 -21.84
CA LEU A 77 16.58 9.42 -20.66
C LEU A 77 15.17 8.94 -21.01
N GLU A 78 14.62 8.11 -20.12
CA GLU A 78 13.20 7.78 -20.08
C GLU A 78 12.62 8.33 -18.79
N LEU A 79 11.93 9.46 -18.90
CA LEU A 79 11.44 10.23 -17.77
C LEU A 79 9.99 9.88 -17.51
N THR A 80 9.67 9.57 -16.26
CA THR A 80 8.30 9.27 -15.83
C THR A 80 7.91 10.16 -14.67
N ILE A 81 6.88 10.99 -14.86
CA ILE A 81 6.22 11.72 -13.78
C ILE A 81 5.10 10.83 -13.24
N LEU A 82 5.34 10.26 -12.07
CA LEU A 82 4.43 9.28 -11.47
C LEU A 82 3.26 10.02 -10.80
N ASN A 83 2.03 9.65 -11.15
CA ASN A 83 0.82 10.35 -10.67
C ASN A 83 -0.04 9.48 -9.77
N SER A 84 -0.21 8.20 -10.11
CA SER A 84 -1.03 7.31 -9.29
C SER A 84 -0.46 5.89 -9.21
N LEU A 85 -0.78 5.24 -8.10
CA LEU A 85 -0.52 3.85 -7.80
C LEU A 85 -1.81 3.25 -7.24
N ASP A 86 -2.38 2.26 -7.93
CA ASP A 86 -3.47 1.41 -7.44
C ASP A 86 -2.90 0.01 -7.21
N VAL A 87 -3.19 -0.55 -6.05
CA VAL A 87 -2.75 -1.90 -5.66
C VAL A 87 -3.96 -2.62 -5.09
N ARG A 88 -4.22 -3.82 -5.61
CA ARG A 88 -5.33 -4.66 -5.15
C ARG A 88 -4.82 -6.04 -4.78
N ALA A 89 -5.33 -6.53 -3.65
CA ALA A 89 -5.10 -7.88 -3.16
C ALA A 89 -6.48 -8.51 -2.85
N PRO A 90 -7.21 -9.01 -3.87
CA PRO A 90 -8.57 -9.49 -3.67
C PRO A 90 -8.63 -10.63 -2.64
N GLY A 91 -9.47 -10.47 -1.63
CA GLY A 91 -9.63 -11.43 -0.53
C GLY A 91 -8.55 -11.35 0.56
N SER A 92 -7.71 -10.31 0.58
CA SER A 92 -6.70 -10.15 1.64
C SER A 92 -7.31 -9.96 3.04
N ASP A 93 -8.55 -9.47 3.11
CA ASP A 93 -9.36 -9.35 4.33
C ASP A 93 -9.83 -10.70 4.88
N PHE A 94 -9.62 -11.80 4.15
CA PHE A 94 -9.87 -13.16 4.62
C PHE A 94 -9.01 -14.18 3.85
N LEU A 95 -7.83 -14.49 4.39
CA LEU A 95 -6.94 -15.50 3.84
C LEU A 95 -6.80 -16.70 4.78
N GLU A 96 -7.00 -17.89 4.24
CA GLU A 96 -6.63 -19.12 4.93
C GLU A 96 -5.10 -19.31 4.87
N VAL A 97 -4.50 -19.82 5.94
CA VAL A 97 -3.06 -20.17 5.97
C VAL A 97 -2.71 -21.03 4.75
N GLY A 98 -1.57 -20.73 4.12
CA GLY A 98 -1.09 -21.39 2.91
C GLY A 98 -1.73 -20.87 1.62
N ARG A 99 -2.75 -20.00 1.70
CA ARG A 99 -3.30 -19.36 0.50
C ARG A 99 -2.31 -18.34 -0.06
N VAL A 100 -2.21 -18.34 -1.39
CA VAL A 100 -1.42 -17.38 -2.16
C VAL A 100 -2.36 -16.55 -3.02
N ILE A 101 -2.21 -15.23 -3.00
CA ILE A 101 -2.97 -14.32 -3.86
C ILE A 101 -2.04 -13.45 -4.70
N LYS A 102 -2.37 -13.29 -5.98
CA LYS A 102 -1.63 -12.41 -6.89
C LYS A 102 -2.01 -10.96 -6.64
N LEU A 103 -1.01 -10.11 -6.43
CA LEU A 103 -1.20 -8.67 -6.33
C LEU A 103 -1.45 -8.09 -7.73
N ARG A 104 -2.41 -7.17 -7.83
CA ARG A 104 -2.66 -6.40 -9.05
C ARG A 104 -2.15 -4.99 -8.84
N VAL A 105 -1.26 -4.53 -9.72
CA VAL A 105 -0.67 -3.20 -9.66
C VAL A 105 -1.04 -2.45 -10.93
N VAL A 106 -1.51 -1.22 -10.76
CA VAL A 106 -1.69 -0.27 -11.86
C VAL A 106 -1.06 1.04 -11.43
N ALA A 107 0.04 1.42 -12.06
CA ALA A 107 0.62 2.75 -11.91
C ALA A 107 0.36 3.57 -13.17
N ARG A 108 0.12 4.88 -13.01
CA ARG A 108 -0.08 5.79 -14.13
C ARG A 108 0.78 7.03 -14.00
N ASN A 109 1.17 7.56 -15.16
CA ASN A 109 1.84 8.85 -15.25
C ASN A 109 0.85 10.02 -15.19
N GLU A 110 1.36 11.24 -15.26
CA GLU A 110 0.59 12.49 -15.24
C GLU A 110 -0.37 12.64 -16.43
N GLN A 111 -0.11 11.94 -17.54
CA GLN A 111 -0.97 11.89 -18.73
C GLN A 111 -2.06 10.80 -18.62
N GLY A 112 -2.11 10.05 -17.51
CA GLY A 112 -3.05 8.95 -17.31
C GLY A 112 -2.67 7.65 -18.02
N SER A 113 -1.51 7.59 -18.67
CA SER A 113 -1.01 6.39 -19.33
C SER A 113 -0.52 5.37 -18.30
N SER A 114 -0.83 4.09 -18.52
CA SER A 114 -0.42 3.01 -17.62
C SER A 114 1.06 2.65 -17.82
N LEU A 115 1.76 2.41 -16.73
CA LEU A 115 3.17 2.01 -16.70
C LEU A 115 3.26 0.48 -16.65
N GLN A 116 3.64 -0.16 -17.77
CA GLN A 116 3.68 -1.62 -17.84
C GLN A 116 4.77 -2.24 -16.93
N ASP A 117 5.92 -1.56 -16.81
CA ASP A 117 7.07 -2.02 -16.03
C ASP A 117 7.12 -1.40 -14.62
N ALA A 118 5.95 -1.09 -14.06
CA ALA A 118 5.86 -0.60 -12.69
C ALA A 118 6.06 -1.75 -11.70
N THR A 119 7.17 -1.70 -10.96
CA THR A 119 7.54 -2.70 -9.95
C THR A 119 7.61 -2.03 -8.57
N PRO A 120 6.48 -1.91 -7.84
CA PRO A 120 6.51 -1.41 -6.48
C PRO A 120 7.30 -2.35 -5.57
N THR A 121 7.96 -1.78 -4.57
CA THR A 121 8.52 -2.54 -3.46
C THR A 121 7.39 -2.84 -2.48
N PHE A 122 7.23 -4.12 -2.12
CA PHE A 122 6.23 -4.55 -1.16
C PHE A 122 6.86 -4.90 0.18
N ARG A 123 6.14 -4.64 1.27
CA ARG A 123 6.48 -5.08 2.63
C ARG A 123 5.22 -5.35 3.42
N THR A 124 5.29 -6.22 4.43
CA THR A 124 4.21 -6.33 5.43
C THR A 124 4.69 -5.79 6.77
N SER A 125 3.79 -5.27 7.60
CA SER A 125 4.13 -4.83 8.96
C SER A 125 4.53 -5.99 9.87
N ASP A 126 4.08 -7.20 9.54
CA ASP A 126 4.45 -8.47 10.17
C ASP A 126 4.52 -9.57 9.10
N GLU A 127 5.75 -9.98 8.76
CA GLU A 127 6.05 -11.03 7.77
C GLU A 127 5.75 -12.45 8.27
N THR A 128 5.62 -12.63 9.59
CA THR A 128 5.26 -13.92 10.19
C THR A 128 3.78 -14.24 9.98
N VAL A 129 2.94 -13.24 9.74
CA VAL A 129 1.50 -13.39 9.45
C VAL A 129 1.27 -13.56 7.94
N ALA A 130 1.82 -12.66 7.12
CA ALA A 130 1.82 -12.77 5.67
C ALA A 130 3.06 -12.10 5.09
N ARG A 131 3.60 -12.62 3.99
CA ARG A 131 4.80 -12.09 3.31
C ARG A 131 4.58 -12.02 1.80
N VAL A 132 5.39 -11.23 1.11
CA VAL A 132 5.33 -11.13 -0.36
C VAL A 132 6.52 -11.85 -0.98
N GLU A 133 6.25 -12.79 -1.87
CA GLU A 133 7.23 -13.54 -2.65
C GLU A 133 6.85 -13.47 -4.12
N ASP A 134 7.78 -13.05 -4.98
CA ASP A 134 7.59 -12.94 -6.43
C ASP A 134 6.30 -12.18 -6.85
N GLY A 135 5.98 -11.10 -6.13
CA GLY A 135 4.78 -10.28 -6.37
C GLY A 135 3.46 -10.95 -5.94
N GLN A 136 3.53 -12.05 -5.19
CA GLN A 136 2.39 -12.77 -4.63
C GLN A 136 2.38 -12.61 -3.12
N LEU A 137 1.21 -12.37 -2.53
CA LEU A 137 1.04 -12.35 -1.08
C LEU A 137 0.74 -13.78 -0.60
N VAL A 138 1.59 -14.29 0.29
CA VAL A 138 1.51 -15.62 0.89
C VAL A 138 1.03 -15.49 2.34
N ALA A 139 -0.06 -16.17 2.67
CA ALA A 139 -0.58 -16.25 4.03
C ALA A 139 0.19 -17.29 4.85
N VAL A 140 0.81 -16.88 5.96
CA VAL A 140 1.76 -17.71 6.71
C VAL A 140 1.17 -18.19 8.03
N ARG A 141 0.65 -17.29 8.86
CA ARG A 141 0.17 -17.59 10.21
C ARG A 141 -1.10 -16.81 10.53
N PRO A 142 -2.04 -17.35 11.31
CA PRO A 142 -3.22 -16.60 11.72
C PRO A 142 -2.85 -15.29 12.41
N GLY A 143 -3.57 -14.21 12.08
CA GLY A 143 -3.28 -12.88 12.59
C GLY A 143 -3.71 -11.77 11.64
N LYS A 144 -3.33 -10.54 11.96
CA LYS A 144 -3.54 -9.35 11.12
C LYS A 144 -2.21 -8.69 10.81
N THR A 145 -2.05 -8.19 9.59
CA THR A 145 -0.88 -7.44 9.15
C THR A 145 -1.29 -6.43 8.09
N VAL A 146 -0.43 -5.47 7.77
CA VAL A 146 -0.68 -4.47 6.73
C VAL A 146 0.35 -4.63 5.63
N LEU A 147 -0.11 -4.88 4.40
CA LEU A 147 0.72 -4.86 3.20
C LEU A 147 0.91 -3.41 2.76
N SER A 148 2.15 -2.95 2.67
CA SER A 148 2.54 -1.69 2.03
C SER A 148 3.15 -1.95 0.66
N ALA A 149 2.83 -1.08 -0.30
CA ALA A 149 3.36 -1.09 -1.64
C ALA A 149 3.85 0.32 -1.99
N THR A 150 5.13 0.46 -2.33
CA THR A 150 5.77 1.76 -2.60
C THR A 150 6.36 1.79 -4.00
N LEU A 151 6.01 2.81 -4.77
CA LEU A 151 6.58 3.08 -6.09
C LEU A 151 7.00 4.55 -6.15
N GLY A 152 8.32 4.79 -6.21
CA GLY A 152 8.87 6.14 -6.13
C GLY A 152 8.41 6.83 -4.85
N HIS A 153 7.58 7.87 -4.99
CA HIS A 153 7.06 8.65 -3.88
C HIS A 153 5.63 8.28 -3.45
N LEU A 154 5.00 7.33 -4.12
CA LEU A 154 3.64 6.90 -3.82
C LEU A 154 3.65 5.63 -2.98
N SER A 155 2.72 5.57 -2.01
CA SER A 155 2.49 4.39 -1.20
C SER A 155 1.01 4.01 -1.14
N ARG A 156 0.74 2.71 -1.05
CA ARG A 156 -0.58 2.12 -0.79
C ARG A 156 -0.49 1.11 0.34
N TYR A 157 -1.58 1.00 1.10
CA TYR A 157 -1.68 0.13 2.26
C TYR A 157 -2.94 -0.73 2.14
N ILE A 158 -2.82 -2.02 2.42
CA ILE A 158 -3.91 -2.99 2.34
C ILE A 158 -3.92 -3.81 3.64
N ALA A 159 -5.07 -3.85 4.31
CA ALA A 159 -5.26 -4.71 5.46
C ALA A 159 -5.28 -6.18 5.03
N VAL A 160 -4.57 -7.01 5.81
CA VAL A 160 -4.49 -8.46 5.59
C VAL A 160 -4.91 -9.16 6.87
N GLN A 161 -5.84 -10.11 6.75
CA GLN A 161 -6.27 -10.98 7.84
C GLN A 161 -6.10 -12.44 7.43
N VAL A 162 -5.32 -13.16 8.22
CA VAL A 162 -5.06 -14.58 8.03
C VAL A 162 -5.77 -15.39 9.12
N VAL A 163 -6.39 -16.50 8.72
CA VAL A 163 -7.12 -17.43 9.59
C VAL A 163 -6.62 -18.86 9.38
N PRO A 164 -6.79 -19.78 10.35
CA PRO A 164 -6.52 -21.20 10.15
C PRO A 164 -7.31 -21.75 8.96
N ALA A 165 -6.69 -22.66 8.19
CA ALA A 165 -7.29 -23.24 6.99
C ALA A 165 -8.56 -24.08 7.28
N ASP A 166 -8.71 -24.57 8.50
CA ASP A 166 -9.87 -25.34 8.94
C ASP A 166 -10.98 -24.49 9.60
N PHE A 167 -10.79 -23.16 9.70
CA PHE A 167 -11.81 -22.25 10.25
C PHE A 167 -13.14 -22.41 9.49
N ALA A 168 -14.22 -22.66 10.21
CA ALA A 168 -15.53 -22.97 9.63
C ALA A 168 -16.64 -21.99 10.05
N ARG A 169 -16.76 -21.67 11.35
CA ARG A 169 -17.88 -20.87 11.87
C ARG A 169 -17.52 -20.07 13.12
N LEU A 170 -18.30 -19.03 13.38
CA LEU A 170 -18.32 -18.33 14.67
C LEU A 170 -19.49 -18.85 15.52
N GLY A 171 -19.32 -18.85 16.83
CA GLY A 171 -20.39 -19.11 17.79
C GLY A 171 -20.42 -18.02 18.86
N LEU A 172 -21.62 -17.69 19.32
CA LEU A 172 -21.87 -16.72 20.38
C LEU A 172 -22.54 -17.39 21.57
N ASN A 173 -22.24 -16.93 22.79
CA ASN A 173 -22.96 -17.35 23.99
C ASN A 173 -24.36 -16.72 24.09
N LEU A 174 -24.59 -15.60 23.41
CA LEU A 174 -25.85 -14.87 23.38
C LEU A 174 -26.24 -14.60 21.93
N THR A 175 -27.52 -14.73 21.62
CA THR A 175 -28.12 -14.26 20.36
C THR A 175 -29.09 -13.10 20.57
N HIS A 176 -29.54 -12.91 21.82
CA HIS A 176 -30.40 -11.81 22.25
C HIS A 176 -30.11 -11.46 23.72
N HIS A 177 -30.17 -10.18 24.08
CA HIS A 177 -30.13 -9.71 25.47
C HIS A 177 -30.92 -8.40 25.66
N ALA A 178 -31.80 -8.37 26.66
CA ALA A 178 -32.52 -7.16 27.05
C ALA A 178 -31.94 -6.62 28.37
N PHE A 179 -31.47 -5.38 28.34
CA PHE A 179 -31.04 -4.66 29.53
C PHE A 179 -32.25 -4.16 30.32
N GLN A 180 -32.07 -3.96 31.62
CA GLN A 180 -33.11 -3.37 32.48
C GLN A 180 -32.97 -1.86 32.59
N ARG A 181 -31.75 -1.33 32.42
CA ARG A 181 -31.45 0.10 32.48
C ARG A 181 -30.14 0.44 31.78
N LYS A 182 -29.99 1.72 31.42
CA LYS A 182 -28.72 2.30 30.95
C LYS A 182 -27.57 2.03 31.93
N GLY A 183 -26.38 1.81 31.38
CA GLY A 183 -25.14 1.56 32.13
C GLY A 183 -24.92 0.11 32.57
N GLN A 184 -25.90 -0.78 32.38
CA GLN A 184 -25.66 -2.22 32.55
C GLN A 184 -24.75 -2.74 31.42
N SER A 185 -23.95 -3.75 31.74
CA SER A 185 -23.10 -4.42 30.76
C SER A 185 -23.25 -5.94 30.85
N VAL A 186 -23.06 -6.61 29.72
CA VAL A 186 -23.00 -8.07 29.61
C VAL A 186 -21.81 -8.48 28.75
N GLN A 187 -21.27 -9.66 28.99
CA GLN A 187 -20.19 -10.22 28.18
C GLN A 187 -20.75 -11.01 27.00
N LEU A 188 -20.57 -10.50 25.79
CA LEU A 188 -20.76 -11.27 24.57
C LEU A 188 -19.46 -12.05 24.30
N GLN A 189 -19.49 -13.35 24.55
CA GLN A 189 -18.38 -14.24 24.24
C GLN A 189 -18.54 -14.78 22.82
N ALA A 190 -17.52 -14.58 22.00
CA ALA A 190 -17.44 -15.15 20.66
C ALA A 190 -16.28 -16.15 20.60
N ARG A 191 -16.50 -17.27 19.91
CA ARG A 191 -15.46 -18.27 19.62
C ARG A 191 -15.50 -18.66 18.16
N ALA A 192 -14.34 -18.90 17.58
CA ALA A 192 -14.20 -19.51 16.28
C ALA A 192 -14.08 -21.03 16.42
N PHE A 193 -14.63 -21.76 15.45
CA PHE A 193 -14.61 -23.21 15.43
C PHE A 193 -14.20 -23.74 14.06
N ASN A 194 -13.50 -24.87 14.05
CA ASN A 194 -13.32 -25.67 12.84
C ASN A 194 -14.55 -26.55 12.55
N ARG A 195 -14.49 -27.31 11.45
CA ARG A 195 -15.61 -28.19 11.02
C ARG A 195 -15.94 -29.29 12.03
N SER A 196 -14.96 -29.73 12.81
CA SER A 196 -15.12 -30.74 13.85
C SER A 196 -15.62 -30.17 15.18
N GLY A 197 -15.86 -28.85 15.25
CA GLY A 197 -16.33 -28.17 16.46
C GLY A 197 -15.23 -27.84 17.47
N VAL A 198 -13.95 -28.00 17.12
CA VAL A 198 -12.82 -27.59 17.96
C VAL A 198 -12.69 -26.07 17.94
N VAL A 199 -12.40 -25.47 19.10
CA VAL A 199 -12.19 -24.02 19.24
C VAL A 199 -10.85 -23.62 18.59
N LEU A 200 -10.87 -22.51 17.86
CA LEU A 200 -9.69 -21.92 17.22
C LEU A 200 -9.37 -20.56 17.84
N ASP A 201 -8.53 -20.53 18.87
CA ASP A 201 -8.20 -19.30 19.61
C ASP A 201 -7.33 -18.31 18.83
N THR A 202 -6.75 -18.74 17.70
CA THR A 202 -5.88 -17.92 16.85
C THR A 202 -6.66 -17.13 15.79
N VAL A 203 -7.99 -17.25 15.72
CA VAL A 203 -8.79 -16.48 14.77
C VAL A 203 -9.02 -15.08 15.34
N PRO A 204 -8.51 -14.02 14.68
CA PRO A 204 -8.71 -12.68 15.20
C PRO A 204 -10.16 -12.25 14.96
N LEU A 205 -10.83 -11.85 16.04
CA LEU A 205 -12.23 -11.42 16.05
C LEU A 205 -12.33 -9.89 16.16
N GLU A 206 -13.34 -9.31 15.54
CA GLU A 206 -13.68 -7.89 15.68
C GLU A 206 -15.16 -7.72 15.99
N PHE A 207 -15.48 -6.83 16.93
CA PHE A 207 -16.85 -6.54 17.31
C PHE A 207 -17.29 -5.17 16.79
N PHE A 208 -18.54 -5.08 16.34
CA PHE A 208 -19.15 -3.88 15.80
C PHE A 208 -20.56 -3.72 16.37
N THR A 209 -20.94 -2.51 16.73
CA THR A 209 -22.33 -2.16 17.06
C THR A 209 -22.98 -1.47 15.85
N SER A 210 -24.24 -1.80 15.57
CA SER A 210 -25.03 -1.10 14.55
C SER A 210 -25.44 0.30 14.98
N ASP A 211 -25.52 0.55 16.29
CA ASP A 211 -25.91 1.84 16.85
C ASP A 211 -25.19 2.09 18.19
N PRO A 212 -24.10 2.89 18.20
CA PRO A 212 -23.37 3.22 19.41
C PRO A 212 -24.14 4.12 20.39
N ALA A 213 -25.23 4.76 19.96
CA ALA A 213 -26.11 5.53 20.86
C ALA A 213 -27.00 4.61 21.70
N VAL A 214 -27.25 3.38 21.25
CA VAL A 214 -28.04 2.37 21.97
C VAL A 214 -27.15 1.45 22.78
N VAL A 215 -26.12 0.83 22.17
CA VAL A 215 -25.12 -0.01 22.86
C VAL A 215 -23.71 0.22 22.34
N SER A 216 -22.75 0.24 23.25
CA SER A 216 -21.32 0.18 22.92
C SER A 216 -20.77 -1.24 23.14
N VAL A 217 -19.73 -1.62 22.41
CA VAL A 217 -19.03 -2.90 22.57
C VAL A 217 -17.53 -2.68 22.61
N SER A 218 -16.84 -3.30 23.58
CA SER A 218 -15.37 -3.27 23.66
C SER A 218 -14.74 -4.31 22.71
N PRO A 219 -13.42 -4.20 22.40
CA PRO A 219 -12.71 -5.21 21.62
C PRO A 219 -12.76 -6.62 22.22
N GLU A 220 -12.92 -6.73 23.54
CA GLU A 220 -13.05 -7.99 24.29
C GLU A 220 -14.50 -8.49 24.35
N GLY A 221 -15.46 -7.79 23.71
CA GLY A 221 -16.87 -8.19 23.64
C GLY A 221 -17.73 -7.75 24.83
N ARG A 222 -17.28 -6.80 25.67
CA ARG A 222 -18.13 -6.23 26.72
C ARG A 222 -19.14 -5.28 26.10
N VAL A 223 -20.42 -5.65 26.10
CA VAL A 223 -21.52 -4.83 25.58
C VAL A 223 -22.15 -4.02 26.70
N THR A 224 -22.32 -2.71 26.52
CA THR A 224 -22.87 -1.79 27.54
C THR A 224 -24.05 -1.01 27.00
N ALA A 225 -25.13 -0.94 27.78
CA ALA A 225 -26.33 -0.16 27.46
C ALA A 225 -26.05 1.36 27.55
N VAL A 226 -26.31 2.09 26.47
CA VAL A 226 -26.03 3.52 26.34
C VAL A 226 -27.31 4.36 26.25
N GLY A 227 -28.30 3.93 25.49
CA GLY A 227 -29.54 4.67 25.24
C GLY A 227 -30.66 3.73 24.84
N SER A 228 -31.91 4.17 24.98
CA SER A 228 -33.08 3.35 24.67
C SER A 228 -33.13 2.99 23.18
N GLY A 229 -33.61 1.78 22.88
CA GLY A 229 -33.74 1.30 21.51
C GLY A 229 -33.23 -0.12 21.32
N ARG A 230 -32.99 -0.47 20.06
CA ARG A 230 -32.47 -1.78 19.65
C ARG A 230 -31.22 -1.61 18.82
N ALA A 231 -30.24 -2.46 19.07
CA ALA A 231 -29.00 -2.49 18.31
C ALA A 231 -28.50 -3.91 18.16
N VAL A 232 -27.77 -4.16 17.09
CA VAL A 232 -27.15 -5.44 16.81
C VAL A 232 -25.65 -5.31 17.04
N VAL A 233 -25.11 -6.20 17.87
CA VAL A 233 -23.65 -6.36 17.97
C VAL A 233 -23.25 -7.53 17.09
N SER A 234 -22.42 -7.24 16.09
CA SER A 234 -21.85 -8.25 15.19
C SER A 234 -20.41 -8.57 15.60
N VAL A 235 -20.03 -9.84 15.51
CA VAL A 235 -18.64 -10.29 15.52
C VAL A 235 -18.25 -10.76 14.13
N VAL A 236 -17.07 -10.35 13.65
CA VAL A 236 -16.56 -10.74 12.33
C VAL A 236 -15.15 -11.32 12.42
N ALA A 237 -14.85 -12.20 11.47
CA ALA A 237 -13.52 -12.70 11.17
C ALA A 237 -13.39 -12.76 9.64
N GLY A 238 -12.84 -11.68 9.07
CA GLY A 238 -12.93 -11.37 7.64
C GLY A 238 -14.37 -11.48 7.12
N ARG A 239 -14.61 -12.35 6.13
CA ARG A 239 -15.95 -12.51 5.52
C ARG A 239 -16.99 -13.23 6.37
N ARG A 240 -16.60 -13.90 7.48
CA ARG A 240 -17.55 -14.60 8.36
C ARG A 240 -18.07 -13.67 9.43
N ARG A 241 -19.38 -13.75 9.71
CA ARG A 241 -20.06 -12.93 10.72
C ARG A 241 -21.03 -13.77 11.56
N SER A 242 -21.20 -13.37 12.81
CA SER A 242 -22.31 -13.76 13.69
C SER A 242 -22.79 -12.52 14.42
N ALA A 243 -24.02 -12.52 14.93
CA ALA A 243 -24.57 -11.34 15.59
C ALA A 243 -25.53 -11.69 16.72
N ALA A 244 -25.71 -10.74 17.62
CA ALA A 244 -26.69 -10.80 18.70
C ALA A 244 -27.45 -9.46 18.79
N GLU A 245 -28.75 -9.54 19.06
CA GLU A 245 -29.60 -8.37 19.28
C GLU A 245 -29.53 -7.92 20.75
N PHE A 246 -29.46 -6.61 20.95
CA PHE A 246 -29.50 -5.99 22.26
C PHE A 246 -30.62 -4.97 22.31
N VAL A 247 -31.40 -5.00 23.39
CA VAL A 247 -32.50 -4.08 23.64
C VAL A 247 -32.24 -3.31 24.92
N VAL A 248 -32.43 -1.99 24.88
CA VAL A 248 -32.35 -1.10 26.05
C VAL A 248 -33.71 -0.40 26.18
N PRO A 249 -34.33 -0.41 27.37
CA PRO A 249 -35.61 0.26 27.61
C PRO A 249 -35.48 1.78 27.52
#